data_AF-A0A4D4MXJ5-F1
#
_entry.id   AF-A0A4D4MXJ5-F1
#
_cell.length_a   1.000
_cell.length_b   1.000
_cell.length_c   1.000
_cell.angle_alpha   90.00
_cell.angle_beta   90.00
_cell.angle_gamma   90.00
#
_symmetry.space_group_name_H-M   'P 1'
#
loop_
_entity.id
_entity.type
_entity.pdbx_description
1 polymer ?
#
loop_
_entity_poly.entity_id
_entity_poly.type
_entity_poly.pdbx_seq_one_letter_code
_entity_poly.pdbx_strand_id
1 'polypeptide(L)'
;MFRTALRTVLAHKARLVMTVLAVMLGVAFVSGTLVFTNTISDAYQKSSAKGFDQVDVAIQAESRQDEGDTIAERPKLTQALLDKAAEVPGAGSAIGVVNGFTAIADQDGKLVGNGFQSQGGNYWGTKDPRYP
;
A
#
# COMPACT_ATOMS: atom_id res chain seq x y z
N MET A 1 23.70 -45.74 19.18
CA MET A 1 22.92 -45.49 17.94
C MET A 1 23.27 -44.13 17.31
N PHE A 2 23.03 -42.99 17.97
CA PHE A 2 23.30 -41.65 17.39
C PHE A 2 24.77 -41.41 17.01
N ARG A 3 25.72 -41.79 17.89
CA ARG A 3 27.17 -41.70 17.61
C ARG A 3 27.59 -42.55 16.40
N THR A 4 26.92 -43.68 16.19
CA THR A 4 27.17 -44.58 15.06
C THR A 4 26.69 -43.95 13.76
N ALA A 5 25.46 -43.42 13.73
CA ALA A 5 24.92 -42.71 12.58
C ALA A 5 25.79 -41.49 12.19
N LEU A 6 26.21 -40.68 13.16
CA LEU A 6 27.07 -39.53 12.92
C LEU A 6 28.42 -39.94 12.29
N ARG A 7 29.00 -41.05 12.75
CA ARG A 7 30.24 -41.60 12.20
C ARG A 7 30.07 -42.08 10.76
N THR A 8 28.95 -42.71 10.42
CA THR A 8 28.68 -43.19 9.06
C THR A 8 28.46 -42.04 8.08
N VAL A 9 27.79 -40.98 8.53
CA VAL A 9 27.51 -39.79 7.73
C VAL A 9 28.78 -38.96 7.52
N LEU A 10 29.61 -38.80 8.56
CA LEU A 10 30.93 -38.16 8.46
C LEU A 10 31.96 -38.97 7.67
N ALA A 11 31.77 -40.28 7.51
CA ALA A 11 32.60 -41.10 6.63
C ALA A 11 32.33 -40.81 5.14
N HIS A 12 31.14 -40.31 4.79
CA HIS A 12 30.74 -40.01 3.40
C HIS A 12 30.49 -38.50 3.19
N LYS A 13 31.52 -37.70 3.50
CA LYS A 13 31.43 -36.22 3.52
C LYS A 13 30.91 -35.62 2.21
N ALA A 14 31.34 -36.13 1.06
CA ALA A 14 30.90 -35.60 -0.24
C ALA A 14 29.39 -35.79 -0.46
N ARG A 15 28.86 -36.98 -0.16
CA ARG A 15 27.42 -37.27 -0.27
C ARG A 15 26.61 -36.42 0.71
N LEU A 16 27.10 -36.28 1.94
CA LEU A 16 26.47 -35.44 2.96
C LEU A 16 26.36 -33.98 2.51
N VAL A 17 27.44 -33.40 1.97
CA VAL A 17 27.43 -32.00 1.52
C VAL A 17 26.43 -31.81 0.38
N MET A 18 26.40 -32.72 -0.60
CA MET A 18 25.45 -32.63 -1.72
C MET A 18 23.99 -32.67 -1.25
N THR A 19 23.64 -33.55 -0.32
CA THR A 19 22.25 -33.64 0.16
C THR A 19 21.88 -32.45 1.04
N VAL A 20 22.79 -31.97 1.89
CA VAL A 20 22.55 -30.78 2.71
C VAL A 20 22.35 -29.55 1.83
N LEU A 21 23.18 -29.35 0.80
CA LEU A 21 23.02 -28.22 -0.13
C LEU A 21 21.69 -28.29 -0.89
N ALA A 22 21.31 -29.47 -1.38
CA ALA A 22 20.03 -29.64 -2.08
C ALA A 22 18.84 -29.27 -1.17
N VAL A 23 18.85 -29.72 0.09
CA VAL A 23 17.80 -29.40 1.06
C VAL A 23 17.83 -27.91 1.45
N MET A 24 19.02 -27.35 1.71
CA MET A 24 19.16 -25.94 2.08
C MET A 24 18.66 -25.00 0.99
N LEU A 25 19.00 -25.26 -0.27
CA LEU A 25 18.53 -24.45 -1.40
C LEU A 25 17.01 -24.51 -1.55
N GLY A 26 16.41 -25.69 -1.39
CA GLY A 26 14.96 -25.85 -1.42
C GLY A 26 14.25 -25.08 -0.30
N VAL A 27 14.73 -25.22 0.94
CA VAL A 27 14.13 -24.55 2.11
C VAL A 27 14.35 -23.03 2.05
N ALA A 28 15.53 -22.58 1.61
CA ALA A 28 15.82 -21.15 1.43
C ALA A 28 14.90 -20.51 0.39
N PHE A 29 14.62 -21.20 -0.71
CA PHE A 29 13.69 -20.71 -1.73
C PHE A 29 12.26 -20.59 -1.20
N VAL A 30 11.73 -21.64 -0.56
CA VAL A 30 10.35 -21.64 -0.02
C VAL A 30 10.18 -20.62 1.11
N SER A 31 11.14 -20.52 2.02
CA SER A 31 11.10 -19.51 3.09
C SER A 31 11.26 -18.10 2.55
N GLY A 32 12.14 -17.89 1.56
CA GLY A 32 12.36 -16.60 0.92
C GLY A 32 11.10 -16.05 0.24
N THR A 33 10.37 -16.85 -0.52
CA THR A 33 9.13 -16.40 -1.19
C THR A 33 8.02 -16.11 -0.18
N LEU A 34 7.91 -16.88 0.89
CA LEU A 34 6.93 -16.65 1.94
C LEU A 34 7.22 -15.36 2.72
N VAL A 35 8.48 -15.14 3.12
CA VAL A 35 8.90 -13.90 3.79
C VAL A 35 8.73 -12.70 2.87
N PHE A 36 9.11 -12.82 1.60
CA PHE A 36 8.92 -11.75 0.61
C PHE A 36 7.44 -11.39 0.46
N THR A 37 6.57 -12.40 0.28
CA THR A 37 5.12 -12.20 0.17
C THR A 37 4.55 -11.57 1.43
N ASN A 38 4.92 -12.06 2.61
CA ASN A 38 4.47 -11.50 3.88
C ASN A 38 4.95 -10.07 4.07
N THR A 39 6.19 -9.76 3.71
CA THR A 39 6.76 -8.41 3.83
C THR A 39 6.03 -7.44 2.91
N ILE A 40 5.75 -7.84 1.66
CA ILE A 40 4.97 -7.04 0.72
C ILE A 40 3.56 -6.83 1.26
N SER A 41 2.87 -7.90 1.67
CA SER A 41 1.52 -7.82 2.23
C SER A 41 1.45 -6.92 3.47
N ASP A 42 2.44 -7.01 4.36
CA ASP A 42 2.53 -6.16 5.54
C ASP A 42 2.83 -4.71 5.18
N ALA A 43 3.71 -4.46 4.21
CA ALA A 43 4.01 -3.11 3.74
C ALA A 43 2.77 -2.47 3.13
N TYR A 44 2.01 -3.19 2.30
CA TYR A 44 0.75 -2.71 1.75
C TYR A 44 -0.30 -2.47 2.83
N GLN A 45 -0.47 -3.40 3.77
CA GLN A 45 -1.43 -3.21 4.88
C GLN A 45 -1.05 -2.03 5.77
N LYS A 46 0.22 -1.89 6.16
CA LYS A 46 0.70 -0.75 6.96
C LYS A 46 0.59 0.57 6.20
N SER A 47 0.89 0.57 4.90
CA SER A 47 0.73 1.77 4.07
C SER A 47 -0.74 2.18 3.98
N SER A 48 -1.65 1.23 3.84
CA SER A 48 -3.09 1.49 3.83
C SER A 48 -3.58 1.97 5.20
N ALA A 49 -3.20 1.29 6.28
CA ALA A 49 -3.59 1.66 7.65
C ALA A 49 -3.08 3.05 8.03
N LYS A 50 -1.80 3.37 7.75
CA LYS A 50 -1.21 4.68 8.04
C LYS A 50 -1.94 5.83 7.32
N GLY A 51 -2.49 5.57 6.13
CA GLY A 51 -3.29 6.56 5.40
C GLY A 51 -4.65 6.88 6.05
N PHE A 52 -5.17 5.97 6.87
CA PHE A 52 -6.46 6.08 7.54
C PHE A 52 -6.38 6.13 9.07
N ASP A 53 -5.18 6.04 9.68
CA ASP A 53 -4.97 6.06 11.13
C ASP A 53 -5.55 7.31 11.84
N GLN A 54 -5.85 8.37 11.06
CA GLN A 54 -6.43 9.63 11.54
C GLN A 54 -7.78 9.95 10.89
N VAL A 55 -8.43 8.94 10.29
CA VAL A 55 -9.74 9.08 9.61
C VAL A 55 -10.76 8.15 10.25
N ASP A 56 -11.58 8.67 11.16
CA ASP A 56 -12.66 7.90 11.80
C ASP A 56 -13.89 7.76 10.89
N VAL A 57 -14.18 8.79 10.08
CA VAL A 57 -15.36 8.84 9.20
C VAL A 57 -14.98 9.47 7.85
N ALA A 58 -15.35 8.81 6.75
CA ALA A 58 -15.19 9.33 5.39
C ALA A 58 -16.55 9.64 4.77
N ILE A 59 -16.80 10.91 4.46
CA ILE A 59 -17.99 11.35 3.73
C ILE A 59 -17.62 11.41 2.24
N GLN A 60 -18.28 10.60 1.43
CA GLN A 60 -18.07 10.55 -0.02
C GLN A 60 -19.39 10.80 -0.74
N ALA A 61 -19.34 11.55 -1.84
CA ALA A 61 -20.49 11.68 -2.72
C ALA A 61 -20.77 10.34 -3.40
N GLU A 62 -22.05 9.97 -3.50
CA GLU A 62 -22.46 8.79 -4.23
C GLU A 62 -22.00 8.88 -5.69
N SER A 63 -21.28 7.86 -6.16
CA SER A 63 -20.85 7.81 -7.56
C SER A 63 -22.05 7.44 -8.42
N ARG A 64 -22.32 8.22 -9.47
CA ARG A 64 -23.18 7.74 -10.55
C ARG A 64 -22.38 6.73 -11.38
N GLN A 65 -23.06 5.71 -11.93
CA GLN A 65 -22.45 4.79 -12.89
C GLN A 65 -22.23 5.54 -14.21
N ASP A 66 -21.11 5.25 -14.87
CA ASP A 66 -20.82 5.77 -16.21
C ASP A 66 -21.88 5.24 -17.19
N GLU A 67 -22.41 6.12 -18.03
CA GLU A 67 -23.36 5.76 -19.10
C GLU A 67 -22.68 5.87 -20.46
N GLY A 68 -22.36 4.72 -21.06
CA GLY A 68 -21.67 4.64 -22.35
C GLY A 68 -20.26 5.25 -22.27
N ASP A 69 -20.00 6.27 -23.09
CA ASP A 69 -18.74 7.03 -23.12
C ASP A 69 -18.73 8.23 -22.14
N THR A 70 -19.81 8.43 -21.39
CA THR A 70 -19.93 9.57 -20.47
C THR A 70 -19.44 9.17 -19.09
N ILE A 71 -18.28 9.72 -18.71
CA ILE A 71 -17.77 9.62 -17.34
C ILE A 71 -18.72 10.41 -16.44
N ALA A 72 -19.32 9.73 -15.45
CA ALA A 72 -20.20 10.39 -14.50
C ALA A 72 -19.41 11.37 -13.61
N GLU A 73 -19.77 12.66 -13.67
CA GLU A 73 -19.24 13.63 -12.71
C GLU A 73 -19.74 13.27 -11.30
N ARG A 74 -18.79 13.04 -10.38
CA ARG A 74 -19.11 12.90 -8.95
C ARG A 74 -19.63 14.25 -8.43
N PRO A 75 -20.76 14.26 -7.70
CA PRO A 75 -21.24 15.48 -7.05
C PRO A 75 -20.14 16.07 -6.17
N LYS A 76 -19.86 17.37 -6.33
CA LYS A 76 -18.87 18.05 -5.50
C LYS A 76 -19.44 18.21 -4.09
N LEU A 77 -18.68 17.78 -3.09
CA LEU A 77 -18.97 18.10 -1.69
C LEU A 77 -18.76 19.60 -1.47
N THR A 78 -19.67 20.24 -0.75
CA THR A 78 -19.66 21.70 -0.54
C THR A 78 -18.96 22.08 0.75
N GLN A 79 -18.47 23.32 0.83
CA GLN A 79 -17.91 23.88 2.06
C GLN A 79 -18.94 23.85 3.21
N ALA A 80 -20.21 24.11 2.91
CA ALA A 80 -21.27 24.04 3.92
C ALA A 80 -21.44 22.64 4.53
N LEU A 81 -21.14 21.58 3.80
CA LEU A 81 -21.14 20.21 4.35
C LEU A 81 -19.92 19.98 5.24
N LEU A 82 -18.76 20.52 4.87
CA LEU A 82 -17.55 20.46 5.70
C LEU A 82 -17.77 21.16 7.04
N ASP A 83 -18.36 22.36 7.01
CA ASP A 83 -18.63 23.15 8.22
C ASP A 83 -19.61 22.40 9.14
N LYS A 84 -20.67 21.79 8.58
CA LYS A 84 -21.59 20.93 9.34
C LYS A 84 -20.90 19.69 9.92
N ALA A 85 -19.99 19.07 9.19
CA ALA A 85 -19.26 17.90 9.66
C ALA A 85 -18.32 18.25 10.82
N ALA A 86 -17.74 19.46 10.82
CA ALA A 86 -16.92 19.96 11.91
C ALA A 86 -17.70 20.23 13.21
N GLU A 87 -19.01 20.50 13.11
CA GLU A 87 -19.89 20.77 14.25
C GLU A 87 -20.45 19.50 14.92
N VAL A 88 -20.24 18.32 14.35
CA VAL A 88 -20.77 17.06 14.89
C VAL A 88 -20.13 16.76 16.25
N PRO A 89 -20.91 16.50 17.31
CA PRO A 89 -20.36 16.13 18.62
C PRO A 89 -19.46 14.89 18.52
N GLY A 90 -18.19 15.05 18.91
CA GLY A 90 -17.18 14.00 18.84
C GLY A 90 -16.24 14.09 17.62
N ALA A 91 -16.52 14.96 16.65
CA ALA A 91 -15.59 15.23 15.56
C ALA A 91 -14.43 16.12 16.06
N GLY A 92 -13.21 15.57 16.13
CA GLY A 92 -12.02 16.35 16.53
C GLY A 92 -11.61 17.38 15.47
N SER A 93 -11.74 17.03 14.19
CA SER A 93 -11.48 17.91 13.04
C SER A 93 -12.18 17.38 11.79
N ALA A 94 -12.61 18.28 10.90
CA ALA A 94 -13.08 17.92 9.56
C ALA A 94 -12.16 18.53 8.50
N ILE A 95 -11.78 17.72 7.50
CA ILE A 95 -10.82 18.11 6.46
C ILE A 95 -11.47 17.89 5.09
N GLY A 96 -11.48 18.95 4.28
CA GLY A 96 -11.94 18.88 2.89
C GLY A 96 -10.86 18.28 2.00
N VAL A 97 -11.17 17.16 1.35
CA VAL A 97 -10.27 16.52 0.38
C VAL A 97 -10.80 16.71 -1.03
N VAL A 98 -9.99 17.33 -1.87
CA VAL A 98 -10.22 17.47 -3.30
C VAL A 98 -9.07 16.79 -4.00
N ASN A 99 -9.38 15.75 -4.76
CA ASN A 99 -8.43 15.06 -5.62
C ASN A 99 -8.98 14.98 -7.05
N GLY A 100 -8.07 14.86 -8.01
CA GLY A 100 -8.43 14.78 -9.41
C GLY A 100 -7.24 14.39 -10.26
N PHE A 101 -7.47 14.23 -11.56
CA PHE A 101 -6.38 14.04 -12.50
C PHE A 101 -5.48 15.29 -12.50
N THR A 102 -4.18 15.10 -12.37
CA THR A 102 -3.19 16.16 -12.51
C THR A 102 -1.94 15.54 -13.09
N ALA A 103 -1.40 16.15 -14.12
CA ALA A 103 -0.22 15.71 -14.84
C ALA A 103 0.83 16.82 -14.79
N ILE A 104 2.09 16.43 -14.53
CA ILE A 104 3.24 17.34 -14.60
C ILE A 104 4.03 16.94 -15.84
N ALA A 105 4.34 17.91 -16.70
CA ALA A 105 5.20 17.69 -17.86
C ALA A 105 6.67 17.94 -17.49
N ASP A 106 7.57 17.16 -18.08
CA ASP A 106 9.01 17.37 -18.03
C ASP A 106 9.42 18.50 -18.99
N GLN A 107 10.73 18.79 -19.05
CA GLN A 107 11.29 19.81 -19.93
C GLN A 107 11.05 19.53 -21.42
N ASP A 108 10.82 18.27 -21.78
CA ASP A 108 10.57 17.81 -23.14
C ASP A 108 9.06 17.70 -23.46
N GLY A 109 8.19 18.09 -22.53
CA GLY A 109 6.73 18.02 -22.69
C GLY A 109 6.14 16.62 -22.49
N LYS A 110 6.93 15.66 -21.99
CA LYS A 110 6.46 14.32 -21.66
C LYS A 110 5.93 14.29 -20.24
N LEU A 111 4.93 13.44 -19.99
CA LEU A 111 4.40 13.27 -18.64
C LEU A 111 5.48 12.69 -17.71
N VAL A 112 5.68 13.37 -16.58
CA VAL A 112 6.54 12.91 -15.49
C VAL A 112 5.82 11.81 -14.71
N GLY A 113 6.41 10.62 -14.67
CA GLY A 113 5.89 9.45 -13.96
C GLY A 113 5.80 8.22 -14.86
N ASN A 114 5.92 7.03 -14.26
CA ASN A 114 5.94 5.75 -14.99
C ASN A 114 4.67 4.89 -14.72
N GLY A 115 3.52 5.52 -14.46
CA GLY A 115 2.33 4.83 -13.95
C GLY A 115 1.07 5.05 -14.78
N PHE A 116 0.10 4.13 -14.60
CA PHE A 116 -1.25 4.20 -15.21
C PHE A 116 -2.16 5.28 -14.58
N GLN A 117 -1.71 6.00 -13.55
CA GLN A 117 -2.50 7.02 -12.87
C GLN A 117 -1.64 8.24 -12.53
N SER A 118 -2.16 9.43 -12.87
CA SER A 118 -1.62 10.72 -12.46
C SER A 118 -2.70 11.46 -11.67
N GLN A 119 -2.48 11.65 -10.37
CA GLN A 119 -3.44 12.31 -9.48
C GLN A 119 -2.80 13.47 -8.74
N GLY A 120 -3.56 14.54 -8.59
CA GLY A 120 -3.26 15.68 -7.74
C GLY A 120 -4.29 15.77 -6.63
N GLY A 121 -3.87 16.31 -5.49
CA GLY A 121 -4.72 16.56 -4.33
C GLY A 121 -4.50 17.97 -3.79
N ASN A 122 -5.46 18.49 -3.04
CA ASN A 122 -5.31 19.74 -2.31
C ASN A 122 -4.42 19.57 -1.07
N TYR A 123 -3.64 20.61 -0.78
CA TYR A 123 -2.92 20.75 0.49
C TYR A 123 -3.80 21.50 1.50
N TRP A 124 -4.07 20.90 2.66
CA TRP A 124 -4.91 21.49 3.71
C TRP A 124 -4.06 22.14 4.82
N GLY A 125 -3.11 22.99 4.41
CA GLY A 125 -2.25 23.74 5.34
C GLY A 125 -1.31 22.89 6.19
N THR A 126 -0.59 23.54 7.10
CA THR A 126 0.46 22.91 7.94
C THR A 126 -0.07 22.09 9.12
N LYS A 127 -1.38 22.06 9.30
CA LYS A 127 -2.07 21.28 10.35
C LYS A 127 -2.87 20.11 9.76
N ASP A 128 -2.46 19.61 8.61
CA ASP A 128 -3.09 18.44 7.99
C ASP A 128 -2.52 17.16 8.60
N PRO A 129 -3.25 16.45 9.46
CA PRO A 129 -2.82 15.18 10.05
C PRO A 129 -2.38 14.13 9.03
N ARG A 130 -2.88 14.20 7.78
CA ARG A 130 -2.55 13.25 6.71
C ARG A 130 -1.11 13.38 6.20
N TYR A 131 -0.46 14.52 6.43
CA TYR A 131 0.90 14.83 5.94
C TYR A 131 1.81 15.27 7.10
N PRO A 132 2.29 14.33 7.93
CA PRO A 132 3.25 14.60 9.00
C PRO A 132 4.67 14.86 8.49
#